data_AF-A0A973Z8E5-F1
#
_entry.id   AF-A0A973Z8E5-F1
#
_cell.length_a   1.000
_cell.length_b   1.000
_cell.length_c   1.000
_cell.angle_alpha   90.00
_cell.angle_beta   90.00
_cell.angle_gamma   90.00
#
_symmetry.space_group_name_H-M   'P 1'
#
loop_
_entity.id
_entity.type
_entity.pdbx_description
1 polymer ?
#
loop_
_entity_poly.entity_id
_entity_poly.type
_entity_poly.pdbx_seq_one_letter_code
_entity_poly.pdbx_strand_id
1 'polypeptide(L)'
;MAMWDRIKDQAKGLQQQAQGARGGGHGAGGHGVGGHGGRPGSGSSGGSKAQLVSALKSQLTSLKTELKSGAYRDASMAMCALVAAADGQVDPAERQHVESLILNNDVLQNFPSEQLRQSFNKQVDQLAYNFQQGKHDVLQEIAKAAKKPAEARAVVQTGFVVAGADGYVAPAEEQVLREACSTLGLSPQEFGL
;
A
#
# COMPACT_ATOMS: atom_id res chain seq x y z
N MET A 1 -19.69 -7.34 19.84
CA MET A 1 -19.16 -8.50 19.09
C MET A 1 -18.46 -7.96 17.86
N ALA A 2 -17.14 -8.20 17.77
CA ALA A 2 -16.23 -7.41 16.95
C ALA A 2 -16.43 -7.64 15.44
N MET A 3 -16.44 -6.54 14.68
CA MET A 3 -16.41 -6.47 13.21
C MET A 3 -15.35 -7.37 12.56
N TRP A 4 -14.30 -7.71 13.32
CA TRP A 4 -13.22 -8.61 12.96
C TRP A 4 -13.64 -10.07 12.72
N ASP A 5 -14.67 -10.53 13.42
CA ASP A 5 -15.18 -11.91 13.29
C ASP A 5 -15.86 -12.10 11.92
N ARG A 6 -16.57 -11.06 11.46
CA ARG A 6 -17.29 -11.03 10.18
C ARG A 6 -16.37 -11.04 8.96
N ILE A 7 -15.17 -10.47 9.10
CA ILE A 7 -14.16 -10.43 8.04
C ILE A 7 -13.47 -11.80 7.89
N LYS A 8 -13.19 -12.50 9.00
CA LYS A 8 -12.70 -13.89 8.95
C LYS A 8 -13.73 -14.85 8.37
N ASP A 9 -15.01 -14.63 8.67
CA ASP A 9 -16.10 -15.47 8.16
C ASP A 9 -16.29 -15.30 6.65
N GLN A 10 -16.18 -14.07 6.13
CA GLN A 10 -16.17 -13.81 4.69
C GLN A 10 -14.95 -14.42 3.97
N ALA A 11 -13.77 -14.43 4.59
CA ALA A 11 -12.58 -15.05 4.01
C ALA A 11 -12.70 -16.58 3.93
N LYS A 12 -13.35 -17.22 4.90
CA LYS A 12 -13.63 -18.67 4.88
C LYS A 12 -14.63 -19.07 3.79
N GLY A 13 -15.67 -18.26 3.56
CA GLY A 13 -16.67 -18.50 2.52
C GLY A 13 -16.08 -18.53 1.10
N LEU A 14 -15.11 -17.64 0.83
CA LEU A 14 -14.43 -17.56 -0.47
C LEU A 14 -13.51 -18.76 -0.75
N GLN A 15 -12.87 -19.31 0.29
CA GLN A 15 -11.99 -20.48 0.13
C GLN A 15 -12.79 -21.78 -0.09
N GLN A 16 -14.00 -21.87 0.45
CA GLN A 16 -14.86 -23.04 0.30
C GLN A 16 -15.53 -23.12 -1.08
N GLN A 17 -15.79 -21.98 -1.73
CA GLN A 17 -16.36 -21.95 -3.09
C GLN A 17 -15.34 -22.34 -4.18
N ALA A 18 -14.04 -22.12 -3.93
CA ALA A 18 -12.98 -22.50 -4.87
C ALA A 18 -12.70 -24.02 -4.92
N GLN A 19 -13.11 -24.77 -3.89
CA GLN A 19 -12.90 -26.23 -3.82
C GLN A 19 -14.13 -27.05 -4.26
N GLY A 20 -15.29 -26.43 -4.49
CA GLY A 20 -16.53 -27.13 -4.87
C GLY A 20 -16.72 -27.40 -6.37
N ALA A 21 -15.87 -26.85 -7.26
CA ALA A 21 -16.12 -26.88 -8.70
C ALA A 21 -15.36 -27.96 -9.50
N ARG A 22 -14.74 -28.96 -8.85
CA ARG A 22 -13.92 -29.98 -9.53
C ARG A 22 -14.22 -31.42 -9.09
N GLY A 23 -15.50 -31.81 -9.14
CA GLY A 23 -15.89 -33.21 -8.96
C GLY A 23 -17.10 -33.60 -9.80
N GLY A 24 -16.93 -34.57 -10.71
CA GLY A 24 -18.03 -35.32 -11.34
C GLY A 24 -18.08 -35.22 -12.87
N GLY A 25 -17.48 -36.19 -13.57
CA GLY A 25 -17.42 -36.26 -15.03
C GLY A 25 -18.59 -36.97 -15.73
N HIS A 26 -18.48 -37.11 -17.05
CA HIS A 26 -18.74 -38.29 -17.92
C HIS A 26 -18.83 -37.83 -19.39
N GLY A 27 -18.10 -38.47 -20.32
CA GLY A 27 -18.30 -38.24 -21.76
C GLY A 27 -17.11 -38.59 -22.66
N ALA A 28 -17.12 -39.84 -23.13
CA ALA A 28 -16.25 -40.53 -24.09
C ALA A 28 -15.63 -39.76 -25.29
N GLY A 29 -14.41 -40.20 -25.65
CA GLY A 29 -14.07 -40.54 -27.05
C GLY A 29 -12.98 -39.70 -27.74
N GLY A 30 -11.90 -40.35 -28.20
CA GLY A 30 -11.12 -39.86 -29.36
C GLY A 30 -9.59 -39.84 -29.22
N HIS A 31 -8.94 -40.67 -30.03
CA HIS A 31 -7.50 -40.85 -30.27
C HIS A 31 -6.64 -39.59 -30.47
N GLY A 32 -5.35 -39.64 -30.09
CA GLY A 32 -4.31 -38.80 -30.73
C GLY A 32 -3.02 -38.51 -29.94
N VAL A 33 -2.04 -39.44 -30.00
CA VAL A 33 -0.57 -39.25 -30.10
C VAL A 33 0.13 -38.07 -29.39
N GLY A 34 0.93 -38.41 -28.36
CA GLY A 34 2.37 -38.09 -28.25
C GLY A 34 2.86 -36.65 -27.98
N GLY A 35 3.56 -36.48 -26.85
CA GLY A 35 4.81 -35.70 -26.85
C GLY A 35 4.99 -34.61 -25.77
N HIS A 36 5.84 -34.93 -24.79
CA HIS A 36 6.78 -34.07 -24.06
C HIS A 36 6.23 -33.06 -23.04
N GLY A 37 6.84 -33.14 -21.85
CA GLY A 37 6.44 -32.43 -20.65
C GLY A 37 6.97 -31.01 -20.55
N GLY A 38 6.30 -30.27 -19.68
CA GLY A 38 6.68 -28.94 -19.18
C GLY A 38 5.60 -28.49 -18.20
N ARG A 39 5.92 -28.49 -16.90
CA ARG A 39 5.09 -27.93 -15.82
C ARG A 39 5.19 -26.38 -15.85
N PRO A 40 4.56 -25.63 -14.92
CA PRO A 40 3.49 -24.69 -15.18
C PRO A 40 3.98 -23.22 -15.24
N GLY A 41 3.41 -22.42 -16.13
CA GLY A 41 3.60 -20.96 -16.11
C GLY A 41 2.85 -20.34 -14.95
N SER A 42 3.57 -20.07 -13.87
CA SER A 42 3.19 -19.14 -12.79
C SER A 42 3.09 -17.73 -13.35
N GLY A 43 2.03 -17.00 -12.99
CA GLY A 43 1.83 -15.63 -13.45
C GLY A 43 0.52 -15.03 -12.95
N SER A 44 0.30 -15.03 -11.64
CA SER A 44 -0.84 -14.32 -11.03
C SER A 44 -0.42 -13.67 -9.71
N SER A 45 0.52 -12.72 -9.78
CA SER A 45 0.87 -11.85 -8.66
C SER A 45 0.33 -10.41 -8.83
N GLY A 46 -0.11 -10.03 -10.03
CA GLY A 46 -0.61 -8.67 -10.32
C GLY A 46 -2.03 -8.39 -9.82
N GLY A 47 -2.90 -9.41 -9.74
CA GLY A 47 -4.29 -9.25 -9.26
C GLY A 47 -4.37 -8.94 -7.76
N SER A 48 -3.58 -9.64 -6.95
CA SER A 48 -3.65 -9.54 -5.49
C SER A 48 -3.23 -8.17 -4.96
N LYS A 49 -2.18 -7.54 -5.51
CA LYS A 49 -1.72 -6.22 -5.05
C LYS A 49 -2.71 -5.11 -5.41
N ALA A 50 -3.26 -5.12 -6.62
CA ALA A 50 -4.29 -4.15 -7.04
C ALA A 50 -5.59 -4.30 -6.21
N GLN A 51 -6.02 -5.54 -5.92
CA GLN A 51 -7.15 -5.81 -5.04
C GLN A 51 -6.88 -5.32 -3.61
N LEU A 52 -5.67 -5.53 -3.08
CA LEU A 52 -5.24 -4.99 -1.79
C LEU A 52 -5.30 -3.45 -1.79
N VAL A 53 -4.69 -2.77 -2.76
CA VAL A 53 -4.76 -1.30 -2.89
C VAL A 53 -6.21 -0.81 -2.86
N SER A 54 -7.12 -1.46 -3.60
CA SER A 54 -8.54 -1.08 -3.62
C SER A 54 -9.23 -1.28 -2.26
N ALA A 55 -8.93 -2.37 -1.55
CA ALA A 55 -9.48 -2.66 -0.23
C ALA A 55 -8.95 -1.66 0.82
N LEU A 56 -7.65 -1.37 0.78
CA LEU A 56 -7.01 -0.37 1.64
C LEU A 56 -7.62 1.02 1.40
N LYS A 57 -7.83 1.42 0.13
CA LYS A 57 -8.49 2.68 -0.21
C LYS A 57 -9.91 2.77 0.36
N SER A 58 -10.70 1.70 0.30
CA SER A 58 -12.05 1.67 0.89
C SER A 58 -12.04 1.81 2.43
N GLN A 59 -11.06 1.21 3.10
CA GLN A 59 -10.89 1.34 4.55
C GLN A 59 -10.50 2.78 4.94
N LEU A 60 -9.55 3.35 4.22
CA LEU A 60 -9.14 4.74 4.33
C LEU A 60 -10.34 5.69 4.22
N THR A 61 -11.17 5.54 3.19
CA THR A 61 -12.37 6.38 3.02
C THR A 61 -13.38 6.23 4.15
N SER A 62 -13.51 5.03 4.73
CA SER A 62 -14.39 4.79 5.89
C SER A 62 -13.89 5.46 7.16
N LEU A 63 -12.57 5.54 7.34
CA LEU A 63 -11.91 6.19 8.48
C LEU A 63 -11.66 7.69 8.27
N LYS A 64 -11.94 8.22 7.07
CA LYS A 64 -11.70 9.61 6.68
C LYS A 64 -12.19 10.64 7.70
N THR A 65 -13.29 10.38 8.40
CA THR A 65 -13.82 11.31 9.42
C THR A 65 -12.96 11.40 10.67
N GLU A 66 -12.23 10.34 11.01
CA GLU A 66 -11.36 10.23 12.17
C GLU A 66 -9.91 10.64 11.84
N LEU A 67 -9.50 10.48 10.58
CA LEU A 67 -8.18 10.81 10.04
C LEU A 67 -8.04 12.31 9.70
N LYS A 68 -8.26 13.16 10.71
CA LYS A 68 -8.16 14.64 10.59
C LYS A 68 -7.10 15.25 11.50
N SER A 69 -6.25 14.43 12.10
CA SER A 69 -5.17 14.92 12.97
C SER A 69 -4.05 15.53 12.12
N GLY A 70 -3.42 16.60 12.63
CA GLY A 70 -2.22 17.16 12.01
C GLY A 70 -1.09 16.13 11.92
N ALA A 71 -0.97 15.26 12.93
CA ALA A 71 0.02 14.18 12.94
C ALA A 71 -0.19 13.18 11.79
N TYR A 72 -1.43 12.83 11.46
CA TYR A 72 -1.74 11.96 10.32
C TYR A 72 -1.38 12.63 8.99
N ARG A 73 -1.72 13.92 8.83
CA ARG A 73 -1.35 14.70 7.64
C ARG A 73 0.16 14.68 7.45
N ASP A 74 0.91 15.07 8.49
CA ASP A 74 2.36 15.22 8.42
C ASP A 74 3.05 13.86 8.19
N ALA A 75 2.61 12.82 8.88
CA ALA A 75 3.08 11.44 8.69
C ALA A 75 2.73 10.86 7.31
N SER A 76 1.57 11.19 6.75
CA SER A 76 1.20 10.75 5.39
C SER A 76 2.08 11.43 4.34
N MET A 77 2.35 12.73 4.49
CA MET A 77 3.28 13.45 3.60
C MET A 77 4.70 12.93 3.74
N ALA A 78 5.09 12.54 4.95
CA ALA A 78 6.38 11.93 5.25
C ALA A 78 6.53 10.59 4.53
N MET A 79 5.52 9.74 4.65
CA MET A 79 5.49 8.44 3.98
C MET A 79 5.55 8.58 2.46
N CYS A 80 4.78 9.50 1.86
CA CYS A 80 4.84 9.73 0.42
C CYS A 80 6.20 10.25 -0.03
N ALA A 81 6.82 11.16 0.73
CA ALA A 81 8.16 11.67 0.43
C ALA A 81 9.23 10.57 0.54
N LEU A 82 9.11 9.68 1.52
CA LEU A 82 10.03 8.56 1.70
C LEU A 82 9.95 7.54 0.57
N VAL A 83 8.72 7.24 0.10
CA VAL A 83 8.49 6.37 -1.06
C VAL A 83 9.06 7.02 -2.33
N ALA A 84 8.83 8.31 -2.53
CA ALA A 84 9.38 9.08 -3.66
C ALA A 84 10.90 9.20 -3.64
N ALA A 85 11.55 8.84 -2.53
CA ALA A 85 13.00 8.87 -2.37
C ALA A 85 13.58 7.46 -2.16
N ALA A 86 12.82 6.41 -2.43
CA ALA A 86 13.19 5.05 -2.04
C ALA A 86 14.48 4.56 -2.70
N ASP A 87 14.77 5.03 -3.91
CA ASP A 87 16.01 4.79 -4.67
C ASP A 87 17.17 5.68 -4.23
N GLY A 88 16.94 6.65 -3.34
CA GLY A 88 17.93 7.54 -2.77
C GLY A 88 18.12 8.85 -3.51
N GLN A 89 17.35 9.11 -4.56
CA GLN A 89 17.21 10.41 -5.22
C GLN A 89 15.72 10.76 -5.30
N VAL A 90 15.39 12.04 -5.55
CA VAL A 90 14.01 12.43 -5.84
C VAL A 90 14.01 13.26 -7.10
N ASP A 91 13.50 12.68 -8.19
CA ASP A 91 13.38 13.40 -9.44
C ASP A 91 12.16 14.35 -9.44
N PRO A 92 12.24 15.50 -10.14
CA PRO A 92 11.11 16.42 -10.26
C PRO A 92 9.85 15.75 -10.85
N ALA A 93 10.03 14.77 -11.74
CA ALA A 93 8.95 14.00 -12.33
C ALA A 93 8.23 13.12 -11.30
N GLU A 94 8.99 12.38 -10.49
CA GLU A 94 8.43 11.55 -9.40
C GLU A 94 7.74 12.43 -8.35
N ARG A 95 8.36 13.56 -7.98
CA ARG A 95 7.75 14.54 -7.07
C ARG A 95 6.38 15.00 -7.58
N GLN A 96 6.26 15.38 -8.85
CA GLN A 96 4.99 15.81 -9.45
C GLN A 96 3.96 14.68 -9.52
N HIS A 97 4.43 13.45 -9.81
CA HIS A 97 3.58 12.27 -9.85
C HIS A 97 2.97 11.98 -8.47
N VAL A 98 3.81 11.90 -7.43
CA VAL A 98 3.38 11.66 -6.05
C VAL A 98 2.52 12.80 -5.52
N GLU A 99 2.84 14.05 -5.83
CA GLU A 99 1.99 15.21 -5.51
C GLU A 99 0.58 15.06 -6.10
N SER A 100 0.48 14.61 -7.35
CA SER A 100 -0.81 14.37 -8.00
C SER A 100 -1.58 13.22 -7.32
N LEU A 101 -0.91 12.14 -6.92
CA LEU A 101 -1.55 11.03 -6.19
C LEU A 101 -2.06 11.43 -4.82
N ILE A 102 -1.32 12.28 -4.10
CA ILE A 102 -1.71 12.86 -2.82
C ILE A 102 -3.01 13.67 -2.97
N LEU A 103 -3.07 14.55 -3.97
CA LEU A 103 -4.23 15.42 -4.19
C LEU A 103 -5.48 14.66 -4.65
N ASN A 104 -5.28 13.54 -5.34
CA ASN A 104 -6.35 12.63 -5.75
C ASN A 104 -6.78 11.64 -4.64
N ASN A 105 -6.13 11.66 -3.47
CA ASN A 105 -6.50 10.80 -2.36
C ASN A 105 -7.66 11.41 -1.55
N ASP A 106 -8.80 10.72 -1.57
CA ASP A 106 -10.02 11.17 -0.89
C ASP A 106 -9.82 11.46 0.60
N VAL A 107 -8.93 10.74 1.30
CA VAL A 107 -8.71 10.95 2.74
C VAL A 107 -7.93 12.25 3.00
N LEU A 108 -6.95 12.53 2.17
CA LEU A 108 -6.11 13.72 2.31
C LEU A 108 -6.85 15.00 1.91
N GLN A 109 -7.92 14.92 1.11
CA GLN A 109 -8.80 16.05 0.81
C GLN A 109 -9.51 16.66 2.03
N ASN A 110 -9.42 16.04 3.20
CA ASN A 110 -9.82 16.69 4.47
C ASN A 110 -8.95 17.92 4.81
N PHE A 111 -7.75 18.02 4.24
CA PHE A 111 -6.79 19.08 4.49
C PHE A 111 -6.64 19.98 3.26
N PRO A 112 -6.25 21.26 3.43
CA PRO A 112 -5.98 22.15 2.31
C PRO A 112 -4.86 21.57 1.43
N SER A 113 -5.11 21.49 0.13
CA SER A 113 -4.12 21.00 -0.86
C SER A 113 -2.80 21.76 -0.76
N GLU A 114 -2.84 23.07 -0.55
CA GLU A 114 -1.65 23.90 -0.39
C GLU A 114 -0.77 23.49 0.81
N GLN A 115 -1.39 23.10 1.93
CA GLN A 115 -0.66 22.60 3.11
C GLN A 115 -0.04 21.23 2.85
N LEU A 116 -0.75 20.35 2.13
CA LEU A 116 -0.22 19.05 1.72
C LEU A 116 1.00 19.22 0.82
N ARG A 117 0.87 20.06 -0.21
CA ARG A 117 1.96 20.38 -1.14
C ARG A 117 3.17 20.95 -0.39
N GLN A 118 2.98 21.96 0.46
CA GLN A 118 4.09 22.54 1.23
C GLN A 118 4.77 21.50 2.13
N SER A 119 4.00 20.67 2.82
CA SER A 119 4.54 19.66 3.74
C SER A 119 5.28 18.55 3.00
N PHE A 120 4.74 18.08 1.88
CA PHE A 120 5.39 17.10 1.01
C PHE A 120 6.68 17.66 0.42
N ASN A 121 6.61 18.84 -0.19
CA ASN A 121 7.77 19.50 -0.81
C ASN A 121 8.89 19.71 0.20
N LYS A 122 8.56 20.16 1.42
CA LYS A 122 9.55 20.32 2.50
C LYS A 122 10.28 19.01 2.83
N GLN A 123 9.56 17.89 2.90
CA GLN A 123 10.16 16.60 3.24
C GLN A 123 10.99 16.03 2.09
N VAL A 124 10.51 16.19 0.86
CA VAL A 124 11.29 15.88 -0.35
C VAL A 124 12.56 16.71 -0.41
N ASP A 125 12.50 18.02 -0.15
CA ASP A 125 13.67 18.90 -0.18
C ASP A 125 14.70 18.50 0.90
N GLN A 126 14.25 18.03 2.08
CA GLN A 126 15.13 17.48 3.12
C GLN A 126 15.81 16.18 2.68
N LEU A 127 15.07 15.26 2.08
CA LEU A 127 15.59 14.01 1.54
C LEU A 127 16.57 14.25 0.39
N ALA A 128 16.28 15.21 -0.49
CA ALA A 128 17.14 15.59 -1.61
C ALA A 128 18.43 16.27 -1.14
N TYR A 129 18.37 17.08 -0.07
CA TYR A 129 19.55 17.74 0.48
C TYR A 129 20.49 16.77 1.20
N ASN A 130 19.95 15.93 2.09
CA ASN A 130 20.71 14.91 2.79
C ASN A 130 19.81 13.72 3.08
N PHE A 131 19.93 12.69 2.24
CA PHE A 131 19.07 11.51 2.33
C PHE A 131 19.14 10.81 3.70
N GLN A 132 20.32 10.70 4.31
CA GLN A 132 20.48 10.01 5.60
C GLN A 132 19.77 10.76 6.73
N GLN A 133 19.95 12.10 6.80
CA GLN A 133 19.30 12.92 7.81
C GLN A 133 17.80 13.07 7.52
N GLY A 134 17.43 13.37 6.28
CA GLY A 134 16.05 13.52 5.85
C GLY A 134 15.25 12.25 6.11
N LYS A 135 15.81 11.07 5.83
CA LYS A 135 15.19 9.79 6.15
C LYS A 135 14.92 9.65 7.65
N HIS A 136 15.88 10.03 8.50
CA HIS A 136 15.67 9.99 9.95
C HIS A 136 14.54 10.93 10.38
N ASP A 137 14.52 12.16 9.89
CA ASP A 137 13.51 13.18 10.23
C ASP A 137 12.11 12.76 9.75
N VAL A 138 12.02 12.22 8.54
CA VAL A 138 10.79 11.69 7.93
C VAL A 138 10.27 10.48 8.71
N LEU A 139 11.14 9.55 9.11
CA LEU A 139 10.76 8.41 9.96
C LEU A 139 10.28 8.86 11.35
N GLN A 140 10.88 9.91 11.94
CA GLN A 140 10.41 10.50 13.19
C GLN A 140 9.01 11.11 13.02
N GLU A 141 8.72 11.76 11.89
CA GLU A 141 7.40 12.29 11.59
C GLU A 141 6.36 11.16 11.47
N ILE A 142 6.71 10.07 10.76
CA ILE A 142 5.89 8.85 10.66
C ILE A 142 5.62 8.27 12.06
N ALA A 143 6.65 8.18 12.92
CA ALA A 143 6.52 7.64 14.27
C ALA A 143 5.49 8.41 15.14
N LYS A 144 5.22 9.70 14.87
CA LYS A 144 4.19 10.45 15.61
C LYS A 144 2.78 9.90 15.37
N ALA A 145 2.51 9.31 14.21
CA ALA A 145 1.24 8.64 13.92
C ALA A 145 1.10 7.30 14.65
N ALA A 146 2.18 6.71 15.17
CA ALA A 146 2.15 5.47 15.95
C ALA A 146 1.30 5.58 17.22
N LYS A 147 1.06 6.80 17.72
CA LYS A 147 0.19 7.05 18.88
C LYS A 147 -1.25 6.59 18.67
N LYS A 148 -1.70 6.49 17.41
CA LYS A 148 -3.05 6.03 17.07
C LYS A 148 -2.95 4.90 16.04
N PRO A 149 -3.32 3.67 16.40
CA PRO A 149 -3.17 2.52 15.49
C PRO A 149 -3.98 2.66 14.19
N ALA A 150 -5.11 3.36 14.21
CA ALA A 150 -5.88 3.67 13.00
C ALA A 150 -5.14 4.62 12.06
N GLU A 151 -4.52 5.68 12.59
CA GLU A 151 -3.72 6.63 11.80
C GLU A 151 -2.43 5.97 11.29
N ALA A 152 -1.73 5.21 12.13
CA ALA A 152 -0.55 4.45 11.74
C ALA A 152 -0.82 3.53 10.54
N ARG A 153 -1.90 2.74 10.60
CA ARG A 153 -2.29 1.87 9.48
C ARG A 153 -2.63 2.70 8.25
N ALA A 154 -3.38 3.79 8.41
CA ALA A 154 -3.76 4.64 7.30
C ALA A 154 -2.54 5.30 6.59
N VAL A 155 -1.50 5.66 7.33
CA VAL A 155 -0.24 6.19 6.76
C VAL A 155 0.44 5.14 5.88
N VAL A 156 0.59 3.90 6.37
CA VAL A 156 1.17 2.80 5.57
C VAL A 156 0.34 2.49 4.34
N GLN A 157 -0.98 2.46 4.49
CA GLN A 157 -1.91 2.24 3.38
C GLN A 157 -1.77 3.31 2.31
N THR A 158 -1.61 4.57 2.71
CA THR A 158 -1.39 5.69 1.78
C THR A 158 -0.09 5.50 1.02
N GLY A 159 1.01 5.13 1.69
CA GLY A 159 2.27 4.80 1.04
C GLY A 159 2.15 3.68 0.02
N PHE A 160 1.39 2.62 0.34
CA PHE A 160 1.18 1.49 -0.57
C PHE A 160 0.34 1.87 -1.81
N VAL A 161 -0.66 2.73 -1.64
CA VAL A 161 -1.47 3.26 -2.75
C VAL A 161 -0.61 4.13 -3.68
N VAL A 162 0.30 4.92 -3.12
CA VAL A 162 1.21 5.77 -3.89
C VAL A 162 2.23 4.94 -4.64
N ALA A 163 2.92 4.02 -3.97
CA ALA A 163 3.90 3.12 -4.60
C ALA A 163 3.25 2.20 -5.66
N GLY A 164 2.01 1.78 -5.42
CA GLY A 164 1.26 0.92 -6.34
C GLY A 164 0.54 1.66 -7.47
N ALA A 165 0.68 2.98 -7.60
CA ALA A 165 -0.07 3.78 -8.55
C ALA A 165 0.23 3.41 -10.01
N ASP A 166 1.48 3.05 -10.31
CA ASP A 166 1.91 2.58 -11.64
C ASP A 166 1.63 1.08 -11.86
N GLY A 167 0.96 0.42 -10.91
CA GLY A 167 0.57 -0.99 -10.99
C GLY A 167 1.66 -1.99 -10.58
N TYR A 168 2.84 -1.51 -10.17
CA TYR A 168 3.92 -2.32 -9.63
C TYR A 168 4.64 -1.57 -8.50
N VAL A 169 4.98 -2.28 -7.42
CA VAL A 169 5.77 -1.74 -6.30
C VAL A 169 7.19 -2.26 -6.42
N ALA A 170 8.15 -1.37 -6.52
CA ALA A 170 9.57 -1.69 -6.65
C ALA A 170 10.16 -2.22 -5.33
N PRO A 171 11.23 -3.04 -5.37
CA PRO A 171 11.87 -3.57 -4.17
C PRO A 171 12.36 -2.49 -3.19
N ALA A 172 12.81 -1.34 -3.72
CA ALA A 172 13.24 -0.20 -2.92
C ALA A 172 12.06 0.41 -2.12
N GLU A 173 10.91 0.58 -2.77
CA GLU A 173 9.68 1.06 -2.13
C GLU A 173 9.19 0.05 -1.09
N GLU A 174 9.21 -1.25 -1.40
CA GLU A 174 8.84 -2.28 -0.42
C GLU A 174 9.75 -2.25 0.82
N GLN A 175 11.04 -1.97 0.66
CA GLN A 175 11.98 -1.82 1.77
C GLN A 175 11.63 -0.61 2.64
N VAL A 176 11.35 0.54 2.02
CA VAL A 176 10.87 1.76 2.71
C VAL A 176 9.56 1.50 3.45
N LEU A 177 8.59 0.83 2.81
CA LEU A 177 7.30 0.50 3.42
C LEU A 177 7.47 -0.45 4.61
N ARG A 178 8.37 -1.45 4.52
CA ARG A 178 8.72 -2.34 5.64
C ARG A 178 9.33 -1.57 6.81
N GLU A 179 10.20 -0.61 6.54
CA GLU A 179 10.84 0.22 7.56
C GLU A 179 9.83 1.13 8.27
N ALA A 180 8.90 1.73 7.52
CA ALA A 180 7.80 2.48 8.07
C ALA A 180 6.86 1.60 8.92
N CYS A 181 6.55 0.37 8.48
CA CYS A 181 5.79 -0.59 9.28
C CYS A 181 6.48 -0.88 10.63
N SER A 182 7.79 -1.14 10.59
CA SER A 182 8.59 -1.38 11.80
C SER A 182 8.58 -0.17 12.73
N THR A 183 8.67 1.04 12.18
CA THR A 183 8.65 2.30 12.94
C THR A 183 7.30 2.52 13.63
N LEU A 184 6.21 2.13 12.97
CA LEU A 184 4.84 2.25 13.48
C LEU A 184 4.42 1.08 14.38
N GLY A 185 5.26 0.05 14.53
CA GLY A 185 4.92 -1.18 15.26
C GLY A 185 3.84 -2.03 14.57
N LEU A 186 3.73 -1.93 13.25
CA LEU A 186 2.78 -2.70 12.43
C LEU A 186 3.46 -3.91 11.78
N SER A 187 2.70 -4.97 11.54
CA SER A 187 3.24 -6.16 10.89
C SER A 187 3.23 -5.98 9.37
N PRO A 188 4.38 -6.05 8.67
CA PRO A 188 4.44 -5.93 7.21
C PRO A 188 3.56 -6.97 6.48
N GLN A 189 3.33 -8.13 7.12
CA GLN A 189 2.47 -9.19 6.61
C GLN A 189 1.01 -8.75 6.45
N GLU A 190 0.55 -7.75 7.21
CA GLU A 190 -0.80 -7.16 7.06
C GLU A 190 -0.98 -6.49 5.68
N PHE A 191 0.12 -6.13 5.02
CA PHE A 191 0.16 -5.40 3.75
C PHE A 191 0.72 -6.25 2.59
N GLY A 192 1.00 -7.54 2.83
CA GLY A 192 1.57 -8.43 1.83
C GLY A 192 3.07 -8.21 1.56
N LEU A 193 3.79 -7.64 2.55
CA LEU A 193 5.24 -7.43 2.55
C LEU A 193 5.97 -8.46 3.43
#